data_AF-A0AAW9TTE1-F1
#
_entry.id   AF-A0AAW9TTE1-F1
#
_cell.length_a   1.000
_cell.length_b   1.000
_cell.length_c   1.000
_cell.angle_alpha   90.00
_cell.angle_beta   90.00
_cell.angle_gamma   90.00
#
_symmetry.space_group_name_H-M   'P 1'
#
loop_
_entity.id
_entity.type
_entity.pdbx_description
1 polymer ?
#
loop_
_entity_poly.entity_id
_entity_poly.type
_entity_poly.pdbx_seq_one_letter_code
_entity_poly.pdbx_strand_id
1 'polypeptide(L)' 'MVAWPVRYGVTGVKTFVVNRNGIVYEADLGEDTEKTAAAIRTFNPNDYWAVVQD' A
#
# COMPACT_ATOMS: atom_id res chain seq x y z
N MET A 1 1.19 0.68 -9.79
CA MET A 1 1.73 -0.60 -9.26
C MET A 1 1.39 -0.68 -7.78
N VAL A 2 1.14 -1.88 -7.24
CA VAL A 2 0.89 -2.08 -5.81
C VAL A 2 1.85 -3.17 -5.32
N ALA A 3 2.45 -2.97 -4.15
CA ALA A 3 3.33 -3.93 -3.50
C ALA A 3 2.98 -4.04 -2.01
N TRP A 4 2.98 -5.25 -1.47
CA TRP A 4 2.64 -5.51 -0.06
C TRP A 4 3.50 -6.66 0.48
N PRO A 5 3.63 -6.80 1.82
CA PRO A 5 4.34 -7.92 2.42
C PRO A 5 3.69 -9.25 2.06
N VAL A 6 4.51 -10.26 1.75
CA VAL A 6 4.05 -11.65 1.53
C VAL A 6 3.34 -12.18 2.79
N ARG A 7 3.84 -11.82 3.98
CA ARG A 7 3.19 -12.10 5.27
C ARG A 7 3.17 -10.84 6.12
N TYR A 8 1.99 -10.26 6.31
CA TYR A 8 1.80 -9.11 7.18
C TYR A 8 2.33 -9.39 8.61
N GLY A 9 3.00 -8.40 9.19
CA GLY A 9 3.62 -8.50 10.52
C GLY A 9 4.88 -9.36 10.59
N VAL A 10 5.23 -10.10 9.52
CA VAL A 10 6.42 -10.96 9.47
C VAL A 10 7.43 -10.46 8.46
N THR A 11 7.02 -10.21 7.21
CA THR A 11 7.89 -9.69 6.16
C THR A 11 7.77 -8.17 6.00
N GLY A 12 6.86 -7.55 6.74
CA GLY A 12 6.58 -6.12 6.70
C GLY A 12 5.14 -5.81 7.12
N VAL A 13 4.85 -4.52 7.30
CA VAL A 13 3.49 -4.03 7.65
C VAL A 13 2.97 -2.99 6.66
N LYS A 14 3.84 -2.46 5.79
CA LYS A 14 3.48 -1.39 4.85
C LYS A 14 3.11 -1.94 3.48
N THR A 15 2.04 -1.38 2.93
CA THR A 15 1.66 -1.51 1.52
C THR A 15 2.07 -0.25 0.79
N PHE A 16 2.62 -0.42 -0.41
CA PHE A 16 3.08 0.67 -1.27
C PHE A 16 2.27 0.72 -2.57
N VAL A 17 1.91 1.93 -2.99
CA VAL A 17 1.27 2.18 -4.28
C VAL A 17 2.05 3.25 -5.04
N VAL A 18 2.40 2.95 -6.28
CA VAL A 18 3.04 3.91 -7.19
C VAL A 18 2.01 4.38 -8.21
N ASN A 19 1.79 5.70 -8.24
CA ASN A 19 0.91 6.34 -9.23
C ASN A 19 1.63 6.61 -10.56
N ARG A 20 0.90 7.11 -11.57
CA ARG A 20 1.46 7.38 -12.92
C ARG A 20 2.52 8.49 -12.94
N ASN A 21 2.54 9.34 -11.92
CA ASN A 21 3.51 10.43 -11.79
C ASN A 21 4.77 9.99 -11.03
N GLY A 22 4.87 8.71 -10.67
CA GLY A 22 6.00 8.17 -9.90
C GLY A 22 5.94 8.47 -8.41
N ILE A 23 4.86 9.06 -7.90
CA ILE A 23 4.69 9.32 -6.47
C ILE A 23 4.36 7.98 -5.78
N VAL A 24 5.14 7.67 -4.74
CA VAL A 24 4.95 6.48 -3.91
C VAL A 24 4.12 6.87 -2.69
N TYR A 25 3.05 6.11 -2.47
CA TYR A 25 2.21 6.21 -1.30
C TYR A 25 2.38 4.95 -0.45
N GLU A 26 2.31 5.09 0.86
CA GLU A 26 2.30 4.00 1.80
C GLU A 26 1.09 4.05 2.72
N ALA A 27 0.59 2.86 3.08
CA ALA A 27 -0.42 2.68 4.11
C ALA A 27 -0.16 1.38 4.86
N ASP A 28 -0.56 1.34 6.12
CA ASP A 28 -0.71 0.09 6.85
C ASP A 28 -2.17 -0.36 6.72
N LEU A 29 -2.39 -1.51 6.10
CA LEU A 29 -3.73 -2.06 5.85
C LEU A 29 -4.11 -3.14 6.87
N GLY A 30 -3.27 -3.39 7.88
CA GLY A 30 -3.52 -4.36 8.93
C GLY A 30 -3.44 -5.82 8.45
N GLU A 31 -4.00 -6.73 9.24
CA GLU A 31 -3.94 -8.18 8.99
C GLU A 31 -4.57 -8.58 7.65
N ASP A 32 -5.54 -7.81 7.16
CA ASP A 32 -6.20 -8.02 5.87
C ASP A 32 -5.43 -7.40 4.68
N THR A 33 -4.14 -7.07 4.86
CA THR A 33 -3.30 -6.46 3.82
C THR A 33 -3.36 -7.20 2.49
N GLU A 34 -3.21 -8.53 2.50
CA GLU A 34 -3.19 -9.32 1.26
C GLU A 34 -4.51 -9.18 0.47
N LYS A 35 -5.64 -9.36 1.16
CA LYS A 35 -6.98 -9.25 0.56
C LYS A 35 -7.27 -7.82 0.10
N THR A 36 -6.90 -6.84 0.91
CA THR A 36 -7.18 -5.42 0.64
C THR A 36 -6.33 -4.92 -0.52
N ALA A 37 -5.02 -5.18 -0.50
CA ALA A 37 -4.10 -4.79 -1.56
C ALA A 37 -4.44 -5.45 -2.90
N ALA A 38 -4.80 -6.74 -2.89
CA ALA A 38 -5.23 -7.45 -4.10
C ALA A 38 -6.56 -6.90 -4.68
N ALA A 39 -7.42 -6.31 -3.86
CA ALA A 39 -8.67 -5.70 -4.29
C ALA A 39 -8.50 -4.28 -4.88
N ILE A 40 -7.32 -3.66 -4.74
CA ILE A 40 -7.05 -2.31 -5.28
C ILE A 40 -6.98 -2.38 -6.80
N ARG A 41 -8.09 -2.05 -7.46
CA ARG A 41 -8.16 -1.90 -8.94
C ARG A 41 -7.89 -0.47 -9.39
N THR A 42 -8.33 0.49 -8.60
CA THR A 42 -8.12 1.91 -8.82
C THR A 42 -7.56 2.50 -7.55
N PHE A 43 -6.39 3.14 -7.65
CA PHE A 43 -5.82 3.86 -6.53
C PHE A 43 -6.51 5.21 -6.36
N ASN A 44 -7.12 5.42 -5.20
CA ASN A 44 -7.63 6.72 -4.76
C ASN A 44 -6.98 7.04 -3.41
N PRO A 45 -5.98 7.95 -3.37
CA PRO A 45 -5.36 8.37 -2.12
C PRO A 45 -6.38 9.18 -1.32
N ASN A 46 -7.04 8.51 -0.38
CA ASN A 46 -7.75 9.16 0.71
C ASN A 46 -6.77 9.40 1.88
N ASP A 47 -7.28 9.94 2.99
CA ASP A 47 -6.49 10.30 4.18
C ASP A 47 -5.76 9.11 4.84
N TYR A 48 -6.02 7.88 4.41
CA TYR A 48 -5.34 6.67 4.87
C TYR A 48 -3.97 6.42 4.22
N TRP A 49 -3.65 7.15 3.14
CA TRP A 49 -2.39 6.99 2.41
C TRP A 49 -1.46 8.18 2.68
N ALA A 50 -0.25 7.88 3.15
CA ALA A 50 0.81 8.86 3.29
C ALA A 50 1.69 8.84 2.03
N VAL A 51 2.18 10.00 1.59
CA VAL A 51 3.26 10.06 0.60
C VAL A 51 4.55 9.63 1.30
N VAL A 52 5.27 8.68 0.71
CA VAL A 52 6.59 8.28 1.22
C VAL A 52 7.52 9.49 1.07
N GLN A 53 8.10 9.95 2.18
CA GLN A 53 9.15 10.98 2.19
C GLN A 53 10.51 10.30 2.41
N ASP A 54 11.53 10.76 1.68
CA ASP A 54 12.92 10.31 1.84
C ASP A 54 13.47 10.64 3.25
#